data_AF-A0A1W2BT41-F1
#
_entry.id   AF-A0A1W2BT41-F1
#
_cell.length_a   1.000
_cell.length_b   1.000
_cell.length_c   1.000
_cell.angle_alpha   90.00
_cell.angle_beta   90.00
_cell.angle_gamma   90.00
#
_symmetry.space_group_name_H-M   'P 1'
#
loop_
_entity.id
_entity.type
_entity.pdbx_description
1 polymer ?
#
loop_
_entity_poly.entity_id
_entity_poly.type
_entity_poly.pdbx_seq_one_letter_code
_entity_poly.pdbx_strand_id
1 'polypeptide(L)'
;MDDPGCKQTSVRSQRLSVLDIIGEEQEPEFDRIGALVARLLRVPVALVSIVETDRQFFKSQLGLASPYAESRQTPVSHSFCRLVVQDREPLVVADSRQDDRVKDNPAIQDLGVAAYLGAPIVLGDGRVVGSLCAIEHVAREWSPDDLAILTELAALVATEIDLRAEVKRRKSAEDDLHLMARELEHRVKNAFSMVQAIVSLSLRAPDVAGLRRDLIERIGAVGATQELLATRAGSDVTFAEILKGEVAPYDPGGERLDAVGPAIAVDARDAVFLGMIVHELTTNAVKHGALNPEGQGILSIRWNAEDEGGYRWLVLEWNEDRGANSSPSAKQSVSSGFGTELLDLLIKRQLFGTIERLDSGRGLSLKLRLRLTASPEGGAL
;
A
#
# COMPACT_ATOMS: atom_id res chain seq x y z
N MET A 1 -6.49 -34.85 2.30
CA MET A 1 -6.25 -34.06 3.53
C MET A 1 -4.83 -33.58 3.41
N ASP A 2 -4.67 -32.35 2.92
CA ASP A 2 -3.49 -31.50 3.02
C ASP A 2 -3.79 -30.26 2.17
N ASP A 3 -3.97 -29.13 2.83
CA ASP A 3 -4.22 -27.82 2.23
C ASP A 3 -3.05 -26.90 2.61
N PRO A 4 -2.20 -26.48 1.65
CA PRO A 4 -1.17 -25.50 1.90
C PRO A 4 -1.55 -24.15 1.29
N GLY A 5 -1.48 -23.09 2.12
CA GLY A 5 -1.05 -21.79 1.62
C GLY A 5 -2.05 -20.65 1.67
N CYS A 6 -2.73 -20.44 2.81
CA CYS A 6 -3.15 -19.09 3.16
C CYS A 6 -1.90 -18.26 3.49
N LYS A 7 -1.37 -17.54 2.49
CA LYS A 7 -0.34 -16.50 2.70
C LYS A 7 -0.99 -15.33 3.45
N GLN A 8 -1.06 -15.45 4.77
CA GLN A 8 -1.18 -14.28 5.63
C GLN A 8 0.07 -13.44 5.42
N THR A 9 -0.10 -12.29 4.78
CA THR A 9 0.89 -11.22 4.71
C THR A 9 1.12 -10.72 6.13
N SER A 10 1.96 -11.45 6.86
CA SER A 10 2.53 -11.06 8.13
C SER A 10 3.28 -9.76 7.89
N VAL A 11 2.66 -8.63 8.25
CA VAL A 11 3.40 -7.39 8.56
C VAL A 11 4.21 -7.70 9.81
N ARG A 12 5.32 -8.43 9.61
CA ARG A 12 6.34 -8.59 10.62
C ARG A 12 6.97 -7.22 10.69
N SER A 13 6.60 -6.45 11.71
CA SER A 13 7.29 -5.23 12.09
C SER A 13 8.75 -5.62 12.32
N GLN A 14 9.56 -5.59 11.25
CA GLN A 14 11.00 -5.63 11.34
C GLN A 14 11.35 -4.37 12.09
N ARG A 15 11.62 -4.53 13.39
CA ARG A 15 12.20 -3.47 14.20
C ARG A 15 13.48 -3.06 13.49
N LEU A 16 13.47 -1.87 12.90
CA LEU A 16 14.65 -1.27 12.29
C LEU A 16 15.81 -1.38 13.28
N SER A 17 16.94 -1.90 12.81
CA SER A 17 18.18 -1.84 13.56
C SER A 17 18.49 -0.37 13.84
N VAL A 18 19.17 -0.09 14.95
CA VAL A 18 19.67 1.25 15.24
C VAL A 18 20.62 1.71 14.13
N LEU A 19 21.36 0.79 13.52
CA LEU A 19 22.19 1.09 12.35
C LEU A 19 21.37 1.43 11.10
N ASP A 20 20.13 0.97 10.96
CA ASP A 20 19.24 1.45 9.88
C ASP A 20 18.83 2.91 10.08
N ILE A 21 18.87 3.39 11.33
CA ILE A 21 18.51 4.76 11.70
C ILE A 21 19.69 5.70 11.48
N ILE A 22 20.88 5.31 11.98
CA ILE A 22 22.05 6.18 11.99
C ILE A 22 23.09 5.88 10.91
N GLY A 23 22.96 4.75 10.19
CA GLY A 23 23.93 4.31 9.18
C GLY A 23 25.25 3.83 9.77
N GLU A 24 26.06 3.18 8.93
CA GLU A 24 27.38 2.67 9.30
C GLU A 24 28.52 3.67 8.97
N GLU A 25 28.25 4.79 8.30
CA GLU A 25 29.30 5.76 7.96
C GLU A 25 29.82 6.51 9.22
N GLN A 26 31.03 7.06 9.12
CA GLN A 26 31.54 8.01 10.13
C GLN A 26 30.79 9.32 9.98
N GLU A 27 30.40 9.89 11.10
CA GLU A 27 29.55 11.07 11.14
C GLU A 27 30.07 12.05 12.19
N PRO A 28 30.32 13.32 11.81
CA PRO A 28 30.91 14.31 12.69
C PRO A 28 30.16 14.52 14.01
N GLU A 29 28.84 14.30 14.02
CA GLU A 29 27.99 14.44 15.21
C GLU A 29 28.39 13.47 16.31
N PHE A 30 28.61 12.19 15.97
CA PHE A 30 29.05 11.17 16.92
C PHE A 30 30.53 11.29 17.24
N ASP A 31 31.37 11.66 16.26
CA ASP A 31 32.82 11.83 16.46
C ASP A 31 33.18 12.98 17.39
N ARG A 32 32.38 14.05 17.40
CA ARG A 32 32.52 15.12 18.38
C ARG A 32 32.30 14.63 19.80
N ILE A 33 31.33 13.74 20.02
CA ILE A 33 31.06 13.18 21.35
C ILE A 33 32.21 12.28 21.80
N GLY A 34 32.70 11.39 20.92
CA GLY A 34 33.89 10.57 21.21
C GLY A 34 35.12 11.42 21.56
N ALA A 35 35.36 12.50 20.81
CA ALA A 35 36.45 13.44 21.08
C ALA A 35 36.26 14.19 22.42
N LEU A 36 35.03 14.53 22.81
CA LEU A 36 34.75 15.14 24.10
C LEU A 36 35.05 14.19 25.26
N VAL A 37 34.66 12.91 25.14
CA VAL A 37 35.01 11.89 26.14
C VAL A 37 36.52 11.80 26.31
N ALA A 38 37.28 11.65 25.21
CA ALA A 38 38.73 11.54 25.25
C ALA A 38 39.40 12.74 25.92
N ARG A 39 38.91 13.96 25.63
CA ARG A 39 39.47 15.21 26.17
C ARG A 39 39.11 15.45 27.63
N LEU A 40 37.85 15.22 28.01
CA LEU A 40 37.36 15.50 29.36
C LEU A 40 37.88 14.47 30.36
N LEU A 41 37.85 13.18 30.00
CA LEU A 41 38.33 12.10 30.85
C LEU A 41 39.84 11.85 30.66
N ARG A 42 40.49 12.51 29.70
CA ARG A 42 41.94 12.37 29.40
C ARG A 42 42.33 10.91 29.17
N VAL A 43 41.59 10.23 28.29
CA VAL A 43 41.83 8.83 27.93
C VAL A 43 42.37 8.72 26.51
N PRO A 44 43.22 7.72 26.21
CA PRO A 44 43.73 7.51 24.86
C PRO A 44 42.66 7.03 23.89
N VAL A 45 41.64 6.31 24.39
CA VAL A 45 40.62 5.68 23.55
C VAL A 45 39.22 6.02 24.04
N ALA A 46 38.34 6.40 23.13
CA ALA A 46 36.92 6.65 23.38
C ALA A 46 36.07 6.17 22.21
N LEU A 47 34.97 5.47 22.51
CA LEU A 47 34.12 4.85 21.50
C LEU A 47 32.64 5.16 21.75
N VAL A 48 31.91 5.46 20.67
CA VAL A 48 30.44 5.31 20.63
C VAL A 48 30.17 3.95 20.02
N SER A 49 29.74 3.00 20.83
CA SER A 49 29.59 1.62 20.40
C SER A 49 28.13 1.19 20.37
N ILE A 50 27.70 0.61 19.24
CA ILE A 50 26.41 -0.07 19.08
C ILE A 50 26.65 -1.57 19.19
N VAL A 51 25.86 -2.25 20.02
CA VAL A 51 26.00 -3.70 20.24
C VAL A 51 24.88 -4.42 19.50
N GLU A 52 25.27 -5.27 18.55
CA GLU A 52 24.36 -6.16 17.83
C GLU A 52 24.52 -7.61 18.34
N THR A 53 23.77 -8.54 17.76
CA THR A 53 23.70 -9.93 18.24
C THR A 53 25.04 -10.66 18.10
N ASP A 54 25.79 -10.39 17.04
CA ASP A 54 27.00 -11.09 16.62
C ASP A 54 28.27 -10.22 16.65
N ARG A 55 28.11 -8.90 16.64
CA ARG A 55 29.22 -7.93 16.61
C ARG A 55 28.98 -6.72 17.49
N GLN A 56 30.08 -6.04 17.78
CA GLN A 56 30.11 -4.69 18.31
C GLN A 56 30.55 -3.76 17.19
N PHE A 57 29.73 -2.76 16.86
CA PHE A 57 30.03 -1.76 15.85
C PHE A 57 30.44 -0.43 16.50
N PHE A 58 31.43 0.26 15.93
CA PHE A 58 31.92 1.55 16.41
C PHE A 58 31.37 2.69 15.56
N LYS A 59 30.25 3.26 16.01
CA LYS A 59 29.65 4.43 15.35
C LYS A 59 30.61 5.62 15.35
N SER A 60 31.34 5.79 16.44
CA SER A 60 32.50 6.66 16.53
C SER A 60 33.64 5.92 17.23
N GLN A 61 34.87 6.17 16.78
CA GLN A 61 36.07 5.64 17.40
C GLN A 61 37.19 6.66 17.39
N LEU A 62 37.89 6.77 18.51
CA LEU A 62 39.11 7.55 18.65
C LEU A 62 40.15 6.71 19.38
N GLY A 63 41.38 6.70 18.85
CA GLY A 63 42.54 6.09 19.49
C GLY A 63 42.74 4.60 19.24
N LEU A 64 41.86 3.93 18.47
CA LEU A 64 42.09 2.53 18.09
C LEU A 64 43.20 2.40 17.04
N ALA A 65 43.94 1.30 17.09
CA ALA A 65 44.91 0.93 16.07
C ALA A 65 44.29 0.02 14.99
N SER A 66 45.01 -0.15 13.87
CA SER A 66 44.68 -1.15 12.84
C SER A 66 44.76 -2.57 13.45
N PRO A 67 43.88 -3.52 13.07
CA PRO A 67 42.84 -3.41 12.04
C PRO A 67 41.52 -2.79 12.53
N TYR A 68 41.32 -2.61 13.83
CA TYR A 68 40.03 -2.22 14.41
C TYR A 68 39.59 -0.80 14.07
N ALA A 69 40.55 0.12 13.90
CA ALA A 69 40.27 1.48 13.44
C ALA A 69 39.65 1.50 12.02
N GLU A 70 40.05 0.55 11.16
CA GLU A 70 39.60 0.44 9.77
C GLU A 70 38.30 -0.36 9.69
N SER A 71 38.23 -1.51 10.35
CA SER A 71 37.05 -2.38 10.33
C SER A 71 35.86 -1.76 11.08
N ARG A 72 36.14 -0.87 12.05
CA ARG A 72 35.15 -0.23 12.93
C ARG A 72 34.22 -1.22 13.64
N GLN A 73 34.70 -2.43 13.88
CA GLN A 73 33.93 -3.44 14.58
C GLN A 73 34.84 -4.48 15.24
N THR A 74 34.29 -5.15 16.25
CA THR A 74 34.85 -6.37 16.84
C THR A 74 33.78 -7.45 16.95
N PRO A 75 34.15 -8.74 17.01
CA PRO A 75 33.23 -9.79 17.41
C PRO A 75 32.66 -9.48 18.80
N VAL A 76 31.40 -9.86 19.05
CA VAL A 76 30.75 -9.56 20.35
C VAL A 76 31.49 -10.15 21.56
N SER A 77 32.31 -11.19 21.36
CA SER A 77 33.17 -11.79 22.39
C SER A 77 34.24 -10.85 22.93
N HIS A 78 34.64 -9.82 22.18
CA HIS A 78 35.62 -8.81 22.60
C HIS A 78 34.96 -7.65 23.36
N SER A 79 33.62 -7.63 23.44
CA SER A 79 32.87 -6.45 23.84
C SER A 79 32.68 -6.35 25.35
N PHE A 80 33.38 -5.40 25.97
CA PHE A 80 33.04 -4.92 27.32
C PHE A 80 31.68 -4.22 27.32
N CYS A 81 31.37 -3.48 26.25
CA CYS A 81 30.11 -2.77 26.05
C CYS A 81 28.90 -3.71 26.08
N ARG A 82 29.05 -4.98 25.69
CA ARG A 82 27.96 -5.98 25.81
C ARG A 82 27.46 -6.10 27.25
N LEU A 83 28.35 -6.06 28.25
CA LEU A 83 27.96 -6.16 29.66
C LEU A 83 27.13 -4.94 30.07
N VAL A 84 27.52 -3.73 29.65
CA VAL A 84 26.75 -2.49 29.87
C VAL A 84 25.34 -2.60 29.27
N VAL A 85 25.23 -3.13 28.05
CA VAL A 85 23.93 -3.31 27.37
C VAL A 85 23.08 -4.39 28.03
N GLN A 86 23.70 -5.50 28.42
CA GLN A 86 23.03 -6.65 29.05
C GLN A 86 22.51 -6.31 30.44
N ASP A 87 23.34 -5.68 31.28
CA ASP A 87 23.02 -5.35 32.66
C ASP A 87 22.22 -4.04 32.75
N ARG A 88 22.25 -3.23 31.69
CA ARG A 88 21.58 -1.91 31.60
C ARG A 88 22.07 -0.92 32.66
N GLU A 89 23.29 -1.13 33.13
CA GLU A 89 23.97 -0.34 34.16
C GLU A 89 25.38 0.04 33.69
N PRO A 90 25.97 1.13 34.21
CA PRO A 90 27.34 1.47 33.90
C PRO A 90 28.33 0.39 34.34
N LEU A 91 29.37 0.17 33.54
CA LEU A 91 30.46 -0.75 33.86
C LEU A 91 31.72 0.06 34.19
N VAL A 92 32.18 -0.06 35.42
CA VAL A 92 33.42 0.53 35.92
C VAL A 92 34.43 -0.59 36.18
N VAL A 93 35.59 -0.54 35.52
CA VAL A 93 36.69 -1.50 35.63
C VAL A 93 37.99 -0.73 35.78
N ALA A 94 38.62 -0.84 36.95
CA ALA A 94 39.89 -0.15 37.23
C ALA A 94 41.12 -0.90 36.68
N ASP A 95 41.10 -2.23 36.75
CA ASP A 95 42.09 -3.11 36.12
C ASP A 95 41.39 -4.37 35.59
N SER A 96 41.25 -4.48 34.28
CA SER A 96 40.57 -5.57 33.59
C SER A 96 41.22 -6.93 33.83
N ARG A 97 42.53 -6.97 34.14
CA ARG A 97 43.26 -8.21 34.42
C ARG A 97 42.91 -8.81 35.79
N GLN A 98 42.26 -8.03 36.65
CA GLN A 98 41.85 -8.43 38.00
C GLN A 98 40.33 -8.51 38.16
N ASP A 99 39.56 -8.01 37.19
CA ASP A 99 38.10 -7.99 37.25
C ASP A 99 37.50 -9.30 36.72
N ASP A 100 36.85 -10.07 37.61
CA ASP A 100 36.28 -11.38 37.29
C ASP A 100 35.28 -11.37 36.13
N ARG A 101 34.65 -10.23 35.83
CA ARG A 101 33.66 -10.12 34.74
C ARG A 101 34.31 -10.08 33.36
N VAL A 102 35.57 -9.67 33.28
CA VAL A 102 36.24 -9.32 32.01
C VAL A 102 37.67 -9.82 31.87
N LYS A 103 38.29 -10.39 32.91
CA LYS A 103 39.70 -10.85 32.89
C LYS A 103 40.07 -11.83 31.78
N ASP A 104 39.09 -12.61 31.30
CA ASP A 104 39.27 -13.58 30.23
C ASP A 104 38.90 -12.99 28.83
N ASN A 105 38.61 -11.69 28.75
CA ASN A 105 38.19 -11.03 27.51
C ASN A 105 39.40 -10.77 26.59
N PRO A 106 39.36 -11.21 25.31
CA PRO A 106 40.46 -11.01 24.35
C PRO A 106 40.85 -9.55 24.14
N ALA A 107 39.92 -8.59 24.32
CA ALA A 107 40.20 -7.18 24.11
C ALA A 107 41.26 -6.60 25.05
N ILE A 108 41.55 -7.27 26.18
CA ILE A 108 42.67 -6.90 27.06
C ILE A 108 44.00 -7.01 26.30
N GLN A 109 44.20 -8.11 25.57
CA GLN A 109 45.44 -8.36 24.81
C GLN A 109 45.41 -7.67 23.45
N ASP A 110 44.28 -7.76 22.74
CA ASP A 110 44.19 -7.34 21.34
C ASP A 110 43.99 -5.83 21.15
N LEU A 111 43.32 -5.17 22.10
CA LEU A 111 43.04 -3.73 22.08
C LEU A 111 43.70 -2.97 23.24
N GLY A 112 44.41 -3.68 24.14
CA GLY A 112 45.07 -3.06 25.28
C GLY A 112 44.11 -2.45 26.29
N VAL A 113 42.90 -3.01 26.45
CA VAL A 113 41.89 -2.48 27.39
C VAL A 113 42.28 -2.84 28.82
N ALA A 114 43.05 -1.99 29.50
CA ALA A 114 43.50 -2.23 30.88
C ALA A 114 42.55 -1.63 31.92
N ALA A 115 41.98 -0.45 31.65
CA ALA A 115 40.87 0.09 32.43
C ALA A 115 39.74 0.52 31.50
N TYR A 116 38.50 0.40 31.98
CA TYR A 116 37.31 0.63 31.18
C TYR A 116 36.24 1.34 32.01
N LEU A 117 35.63 2.37 31.42
CA LEU A 117 34.44 3.03 31.93
C LEU A 117 33.41 3.09 30.80
N GLY A 118 32.25 2.46 30.98
CA GLY A 118 31.19 2.43 29.99
C GLY A 118 29.85 2.87 30.58
N ALA A 119 29.17 3.78 29.91
CA ALA A 119 27.82 4.21 30.23
C ALA A 119 26.83 3.70 29.17
N PRO A 120 25.62 3.26 29.54
CA PRO A 120 24.63 2.75 28.60
C PRO A 120 24.03 3.88 27.75
N ILE A 121 23.84 3.61 26.45
CA ILE A 121 23.08 4.49 25.56
C ILE A 121 21.62 4.02 25.59
N VAL A 122 20.80 4.72 26.36
CA VAL A 122 19.38 4.39 26.59
C VAL A 122 18.50 5.30 25.73
N LEU A 123 17.79 4.73 24.77
CA LEU A 123 16.86 5.46 23.90
C LEU A 123 15.57 5.83 24.66
N GLY A 124 14.81 6.79 24.13
CA GLY A 124 13.55 7.26 24.69
C GLY A 124 12.46 6.18 24.80
N ASP A 125 12.58 5.08 24.06
CA ASP A 125 11.71 3.90 24.17
C ASP A 125 12.17 2.88 25.24
N GLY A 126 13.24 3.19 25.98
CA GLY A 126 13.80 2.36 27.03
C GLY A 126 14.73 1.24 26.54
N ARG A 127 14.98 1.11 25.24
CA ARG A 127 16.00 0.17 24.73
C ARG A 127 17.41 0.67 25.04
N VAL A 128 18.29 -0.23 25.46
CA VAL A 128 19.73 0.03 25.53
C VAL A 128 20.35 -0.55 24.28
N VAL A 129 20.97 0.31 23.47
CA VAL A 129 21.41 -0.05 22.12
C VAL A 129 22.92 -0.15 21.98
N GLY A 130 23.64 0.26 23.02
CA GLY A 130 25.06 0.42 22.97
C GLY A 130 25.64 1.01 24.24
N SER A 131 26.91 1.38 24.17
CA SER A 131 27.63 2.07 25.24
C SER A 131 28.51 3.18 24.67
N LEU A 132 28.53 4.31 25.38
CA LEU A 132 29.61 5.28 25.27
C LEU A 132 30.69 4.87 26.27
N CYS A 133 31.92 4.66 25.80
CA CYS A 133 32.97 4.17 26.68
C CYS A 133 34.31 4.91 26.53
N ALA A 134 35.03 4.96 27.65
CA ALA A 134 36.38 5.47 27.80
C ALA A 134 37.31 4.31 28.19
N ILE A 135 38.47 4.23 27.54
CA ILE A 135 39.40 3.10 27.68
C ILE A 135 40.81 3.64 27.95
N GLU A 136 41.50 3.01 28.89
CA GLU A 136 42.88 3.30 29.25
C GLU A 136 43.76 2.04 29.08
N HIS A 137 45.02 2.24 28.68
CA HIS A 137 45.99 1.16 28.45
C HIS A 137 46.76 0.74 29.70
N VAL A 138 46.56 1.47 30.80
CA VAL A 138 47.07 1.16 32.14
C VAL A 138 45.92 1.11 33.14
N ALA A 139 46.15 0.47 34.29
CA ALA A 139 45.18 0.48 35.37
C ALA A 139 44.90 1.91 35.82
N ARG A 140 43.62 2.23 36.07
CA ARG A 140 43.17 3.57 36.39
C ARG A 140 41.97 3.52 37.32
N GLU A 141 41.99 4.31 38.38
CA GLU A 141 40.80 4.55 39.20
C GLU A 141 39.88 5.57 38.51
N TRP A 142 38.60 5.25 38.45
CA TRP A 142 37.56 6.13 37.88
C TRP A 142 36.85 6.85 39.03
N SER A 143 36.77 8.17 38.92
CA SER A 143 36.03 8.98 39.89
C SER A 143 34.52 8.92 39.63
N PRO A 144 33.68 9.23 40.65
CA PRO A 144 32.25 9.44 40.43
C PRO A 144 31.95 10.52 39.38
N ASP A 145 32.81 11.54 39.28
CA ASP A 145 32.67 12.62 38.30
C ASP A 145 32.96 12.13 36.86
N ASP A 146 33.94 11.22 36.67
CA ASP A 146 34.18 10.60 35.35
C ASP A 146 32.95 9.85 34.86
N LEU A 147 32.31 9.09 35.75
CA LEU A 147 31.08 8.36 35.44
C LEU A 147 29.91 9.31 35.16
N ALA A 148 29.78 10.39 35.93
CA ALA A 148 28.74 11.39 35.72
C ALA A 148 28.87 12.05 34.33
N ILE A 149 30.08 12.50 33.98
CA ILE A 149 30.38 13.10 32.66
C ILE A 149 30.06 12.12 31.53
N LEU A 150 30.52 10.87 31.65
CA LEU A 150 30.29 9.86 30.61
C LEU A 150 28.79 9.55 30.44
N THR A 151 28.05 9.51 31.56
CA THR A 151 26.60 9.27 31.55
C THR A 151 25.85 10.41 30.86
N GLU A 152 26.21 11.67 31.14
CA GLU A 152 25.62 12.82 30.45
C GLU A 152 25.91 12.82 28.94
N LEU A 153 27.15 12.49 28.55
CA LEU A 153 27.52 12.39 27.14
C LEU A 153 26.81 11.22 26.44
N ALA A 154 26.58 10.10 27.14
CA ALA A 154 25.83 8.96 26.59
C ALA A 154 24.36 9.35 26.33
N ALA A 155 23.77 10.19 27.19
CA ALA A 155 22.43 10.73 26.98
C ALA A 155 22.35 11.65 25.74
N LEU A 156 23.42 12.37 25.41
CA LEU A 156 23.48 13.15 24.17
C LEU A 156 23.51 12.24 22.93
N VAL A 157 24.25 11.13 22.99
CA VAL A 157 24.24 10.11 21.91
C VAL A 157 22.84 9.54 21.72
N ALA A 158 22.14 9.20 22.81
CA ALA A 158 20.77 8.70 22.74
C ALA A 158 19.82 9.73 22.12
N THR A 159 19.91 10.99 22.54
CA THR A 159 19.10 12.10 22.01
C THR A 159 19.31 12.27 20.50
N GLU A 160 20.55 12.17 20.01
CA GLU A 160 20.87 12.24 18.58
C GLU A 160 20.24 11.07 17.79
N ILE A 161 20.32 9.85 18.33
CA ILE A 161 19.70 8.66 17.70
C ILE A 161 18.17 8.81 17.63
N ASP A 162 17.54 9.24 18.73
CA ASP A 162 16.09 9.42 18.80
C ASP A 162 15.61 10.53 17.85
N LEU A 163 16.33 11.64 17.75
CA LEU A 163 16.02 12.73 16.82
C LEU A 163 16.04 12.23 15.37
N ARG A 164 17.06 11.46 14.99
CA ARG A 164 17.16 10.87 13.65
C ARG A 164 16.05 9.88 13.38
N ALA A 165 15.69 9.07 14.36
CA ALA A 165 14.56 8.15 14.25
C ALA A 165 13.24 8.89 13.99
N GLU A 166 13.01 10.01 14.70
CA GLU A 166 11.83 10.85 14.49
C GLU A 166 11.83 11.51 13.11
N VAL A 167 12.95 12.11 12.68
CA VAL A 167 13.06 12.73 11.35
C VAL A 167 12.79 11.70 10.25
N LYS A 168 13.34 10.49 10.36
CA LYS A 168 13.10 9.40 9.40
C LYS A 168 11.64 8.97 9.37
N ARG A 169 11.01 8.81 10.55
CA ARG A 169 9.57 8.47 10.65
C ARG A 169 8.70 9.55 10.03
N ARG A 170 8.97 10.82 10.33
CA ARG A 170 8.23 11.95 9.78
C ARG A 170 8.35 12.01 8.25
N LYS A 171 9.56 11.85 7.71
CA LYS A 171 9.77 11.85 6.26
C LYS A 171 9.01 10.70 5.57
N SER A 172 9.05 9.50 6.13
CA SER A 172 8.27 8.37 5.61
C SER A 172 6.77 8.67 5.61
N ALA A 173 6.24 9.26 6.68
CA ALA A 173 4.83 9.62 6.75
C ALA A 173 4.45 10.73 5.75
N GLU A 174 5.34 11.71 5.51
CA GLU A 174 5.16 12.75 4.49
C GLU A 174 5.15 12.15 3.07
N ASP A 175 6.04 11.18 2.80
CA ASP A 175 6.09 10.47 1.52
C ASP A 175 4.81 9.64 1.29
N ASP A 176 4.31 8.94 2.32
CA ASP A 176 3.05 8.19 2.27
C ASP A 176 1.85 9.11 2.00
N LEU A 177 1.79 10.26 2.68
CA LEU A 177 0.75 11.27 2.46
C LEU A 177 0.78 11.82 1.02
N HIS A 178 1.97 12.09 0.47
CA HIS A 178 2.11 12.54 -0.92
C HIS A 178 1.66 11.48 -1.92
N LEU A 179 1.94 10.20 -1.66
CA LEU A 179 1.47 9.11 -2.51
C LEU A 179 -0.07 9.02 -2.49
N MET A 180 -0.68 9.08 -1.30
CA MET A 180 -2.13 9.10 -1.16
C MET A 180 -2.78 10.31 -1.84
N ALA A 181 -2.17 11.49 -1.71
CA ALA A 181 -2.65 12.70 -2.36
C ALA A 181 -2.65 12.59 -3.89
N ARG A 182 -1.59 12.02 -4.48
CA ARG A 182 -1.50 11.77 -5.93
C ARG A 182 -2.56 10.78 -6.41
N GLU A 183 -2.78 9.72 -5.64
CA GLU A 183 -3.81 8.72 -5.95
C GLU A 183 -5.21 9.34 -5.89
N LEU A 184 -5.47 10.17 -4.87
CA LEU A 184 -6.72 10.91 -4.75
C LEU A 184 -6.91 11.89 -5.91
N GLU A 185 -5.89 12.67 -6.27
CA GLU A 185 -5.93 13.60 -7.40
C GLU A 185 -6.29 12.87 -8.69
N HIS A 186 -5.67 11.71 -8.93
CA HIS A 186 -5.98 10.86 -10.09
C HIS A 186 -7.45 10.41 -10.07
N ARG A 187 -7.94 9.91 -8.94
CA ARG A 187 -9.35 9.48 -8.79
C ARG A 187 -10.34 10.61 -8.98
N VAL A 188 -10.07 11.79 -8.41
CA VAL A 188 -10.89 12.98 -8.55
C VAL A 188 -10.94 13.44 -10.00
N LYS A 189 -9.78 13.50 -10.68
CA LYS A 189 -9.71 13.86 -12.11
C LYS A 189 -10.50 12.88 -12.97
N ASN A 190 -10.44 11.59 -12.66
CA ASN A 190 -11.25 10.58 -13.35
C ASN A 190 -12.73 10.83 -13.12
N ALA A 191 -13.17 11.04 -11.86
CA ALA A 191 -14.57 11.34 -11.53
C ALA A 191 -15.10 12.56 -12.28
N PHE A 192 -14.35 13.67 -12.30
CA PHE A 192 -14.75 14.87 -13.04
C PHE A 192 -14.81 14.66 -14.54
N SER A 193 -13.84 13.93 -15.12
CA SER A 193 -13.85 13.61 -16.55
C SER A 193 -15.10 12.80 -16.93
N MET A 194 -15.55 11.91 -16.05
CA MET A 194 -16.78 11.13 -16.24
C MET A 194 -18.04 12.00 -16.12
N VAL A 195 -18.12 12.88 -15.12
CA VAL A 195 -19.22 13.85 -15.00
C VAL A 195 -19.30 14.74 -16.25
N GLN A 196 -18.17 15.24 -16.74
CA GLN A 196 -18.11 16.03 -17.98
C GLN A 196 -18.62 15.24 -19.19
N ALA A 197 -18.28 13.96 -19.30
CA ALA A 197 -18.80 13.10 -20.37
C ALA A 197 -20.32 12.95 -20.27
N ILE A 198 -20.87 12.70 -19.08
CA ILE A 198 -22.32 12.54 -18.84
C ILE A 198 -23.08 13.82 -19.20
N VAL A 199 -22.59 14.98 -18.72
CA VAL A 199 -23.20 16.28 -19.04
C VAL A 199 -23.21 16.50 -20.55
N SER A 200 -22.05 16.31 -21.21
CA SER A 200 -21.92 16.50 -22.66
C SER A 200 -22.86 15.59 -23.46
N LEU A 201 -23.11 14.38 -22.98
CA LEU A 201 -24.02 13.42 -23.61
C LEU A 201 -25.47 13.82 -23.38
N SER A 202 -25.82 14.25 -22.17
CA SER A 202 -27.19 14.59 -21.73
C SER A 202 -27.75 15.82 -22.44
N LEU A 203 -26.91 16.77 -22.86
CA LEU A 203 -27.31 17.99 -23.58
C LEU A 203 -28.03 17.78 -24.93
N ARG A 204 -28.24 16.53 -25.38
CA ARG A 204 -29.00 16.19 -26.59
C ARG A 204 -30.49 15.88 -26.33
N ALA A 205 -30.94 15.95 -25.08
CA ALA A 205 -32.34 15.73 -24.74
C ALA A 205 -33.26 16.81 -25.37
N PRO A 206 -34.45 16.42 -25.86
CA PRO A 206 -35.37 17.32 -26.57
C PRO A 206 -36.02 18.38 -25.66
N ASP A 207 -36.05 18.16 -24.35
CA ASP A 207 -36.55 19.12 -23.36
C ASP A 207 -35.74 19.12 -22.05
N VAL A 208 -35.90 20.20 -21.27
CA VAL A 208 -35.16 20.46 -20.02
C VAL A 208 -35.58 19.50 -18.88
N ALA A 209 -36.81 18.99 -18.89
CA ALA A 209 -37.32 18.11 -17.84
C ALA A 209 -36.81 16.67 -17.98
N GLY A 210 -36.66 16.20 -19.21
CA GLY A 210 -35.95 14.97 -19.59
C GLY A 210 -34.46 15.10 -19.30
N LEU A 211 -33.82 16.21 -19.72
CA LEU A 211 -32.42 16.49 -19.41
C LEU A 211 -32.12 16.38 -17.91
N ARG A 212 -32.95 17.00 -17.05
CA ARG A 212 -32.75 16.97 -15.59
C ARG A 212 -32.85 15.54 -15.03
N ARG A 213 -33.85 14.76 -15.47
CA ARG A 213 -34.05 13.38 -15.00
C ARG A 213 -32.90 12.49 -15.43
N ASP A 214 -32.58 12.49 -16.73
CA ASP A 214 -31.55 11.63 -17.31
C ASP A 214 -30.17 11.92 -16.69
N LEU A 215 -29.87 13.20 -16.40
CA LEU A 215 -28.62 13.59 -15.74
C LEU A 215 -28.53 13.09 -14.30
N ILE A 216 -29.62 13.21 -13.52
CA ILE A 216 -29.66 12.74 -12.12
C ILE A 216 -29.56 11.20 -12.06
N GLU A 217 -30.31 10.49 -12.90
CA GLU A 217 -30.28 9.01 -12.98
C GLU A 217 -28.85 8.52 -13.30
N ARG A 218 -28.18 9.15 -14.28
CA ARG A 218 -26.83 8.76 -14.70
C ARG A 218 -25.73 9.12 -13.70
N ILE A 219 -25.80 10.30 -13.09
CA ILE A 219 -24.84 10.67 -12.03
C ILE A 219 -25.00 9.71 -10.84
N GLY A 220 -26.24 9.31 -10.51
CA GLY A 220 -26.53 8.31 -9.49
C GLY A 220 -25.89 6.95 -9.80
N ALA A 221 -26.04 6.43 -11.02
CA ALA A 221 -25.45 5.16 -11.45
C ALA A 221 -23.90 5.18 -11.37
N VAL A 222 -23.28 6.28 -11.78
CA VAL A 222 -21.83 6.46 -11.61
C VAL A 222 -21.44 6.51 -10.13
N GLY A 223 -22.23 7.19 -9.29
CA GLY A 223 -22.03 7.21 -7.84
C GLY A 223 -22.06 5.80 -7.23
N ALA A 224 -23.03 4.96 -7.62
CA ALA A 224 -23.13 3.58 -7.14
C ALA A 224 -21.93 2.72 -7.57
N THR A 225 -21.48 2.87 -8.82
CA THR A 225 -20.27 2.18 -9.30
C THR A 225 -19.01 2.69 -8.59
N GLN A 226 -18.92 3.99 -8.28
CA GLN A 226 -17.81 4.57 -7.52
C GLN A 226 -17.77 4.10 -6.06
N GLU A 227 -18.92 3.93 -5.41
CA GLU A 227 -19.01 3.35 -4.06
C GLU A 227 -18.54 1.89 -4.03
N LEU A 228 -18.91 1.12 -5.05
CA LEU A 228 -18.43 -0.26 -5.23
C LEU A 228 -16.91 -0.31 -5.43
N LEU A 229 -16.35 0.63 -6.20
CA LEU A 229 -14.90 0.76 -6.38
C LEU A 229 -14.17 1.25 -5.11
N ALA A 230 -14.80 2.12 -4.31
CA ALA A 230 -14.20 2.69 -3.09
C ALA A 230 -14.10 1.67 -1.94
N THR A 231 -15.04 0.74 -1.85
CA THR A 231 -15.06 -0.32 -0.82
C THR A 231 -14.05 -1.44 -1.08
N ARG A 232 -13.50 -1.53 -2.30
CA ARG A 232 -12.44 -2.46 -2.70
C ARG A 232 -11.09 -1.72 -2.70
N ALA A 233 -10.39 -1.77 -1.58
CA ALA A 233 -9.05 -1.18 -1.41
C ALA A 233 -7.99 -1.85 -2.33
N GLY A 234 -8.02 -1.56 -3.63
CA GLY A 234 -7.02 -2.03 -4.61
C GLY A 234 -7.28 -3.40 -5.22
N SER A 235 -8.52 -3.92 -5.19
CA SER A 235 -8.90 -5.18 -5.86
C SER A 235 -9.81 -4.92 -7.06
N ASP A 236 -9.59 -5.64 -8.15
CA ASP A 236 -10.41 -5.54 -9.36
C ASP A 236 -11.87 -5.86 -9.05
N VAL A 237 -12.75 -5.02 -9.60
CA VAL A 237 -14.20 -5.27 -9.62
C VAL A 237 -14.49 -6.22 -10.76
N THR A 238 -15.36 -7.21 -10.53
CA THR A 238 -15.77 -8.11 -11.61
C THR A 238 -16.97 -7.57 -12.37
N PHE A 239 -17.08 -7.87 -13.67
CA PHE A 239 -18.26 -7.51 -14.45
C PHE A 239 -19.57 -8.03 -13.83
N ALA A 240 -19.54 -9.22 -13.23
CA ALA A 240 -20.69 -9.81 -12.54
C ALA A 240 -21.19 -8.94 -11.37
N GLU A 241 -20.29 -8.28 -10.64
CA GLU A 241 -20.63 -7.40 -9.53
C GLU A 241 -21.26 -6.10 -10.02
N ILE A 242 -20.74 -5.51 -11.10
CA ILE A 242 -21.33 -4.35 -11.76
C ILE A 242 -22.75 -4.69 -12.23
N LEU A 243 -22.89 -5.82 -12.92
CA LEU A 243 -24.18 -6.31 -13.42
C LEU A 243 -25.19 -6.49 -12.29
N LYS A 244 -24.76 -7.13 -11.19
CA LYS A 244 -25.62 -7.37 -10.04
C LYS A 244 -26.05 -6.07 -9.36
N GLY A 245 -25.14 -5.10 -9.22
CA GLY A 245 -25.45 -3.80 -8.62
C GLY A 245 -26.56 -3.04 -9.36
N GLU A 246 -26.55 -3.11 -10.69
CA GLU A 246 -27.51 -2.40 -11.53
C GLU A 246 -28.84 -3.15 -11.74
N VAL A 247 -28.81 -4.48 -11.87
CA VAL A 247 -30.00 -5.27 -12.25
C VAL A 247 -30.77 -5.79 -11.03
N ALA A 248 -30.09 -6.15 -9.94
CA ALA A 248 -30.73 -6.79 -8.78
C ALA A 248 -31.87 -5.97 -8.13
N PRO A 249 -31.85 -4.62 -8.07
CA PRO A 249 -32.95 -3.85 -7.52
C PRO A 249 -34.30 -4.06 -8.24
N TYR A 250 -34.28 -4.54 -9.48
CA TYR A 250 -35.46 -4.71 -10.33
C TYR A 250 -35.96 -6.16 -10.41
N ASP A 251 -35.26 -7.12 -9.80
CA ASP A 251 -35.72 -8.49 -9.62
C ASP A 251 -35.41 -8.99 -8.18
N PRO A 252 -36.05 -8.42 -7.15
CA PRO A 252 -35.79 -8.80 -5.76
C PRO A 252 -36.17 -10.26 -5.45
N GLY A 253 -37.00 -10.90 -6.30
CA GLY A 253 -37.38 -12.30 -6.18
C GLY A 253 -36.42 -13.28 -6.88
N GLY A 254 -35.58 -12.82 -7.80
CA GLY A 254 -34.62 -13.64 -8.54
C GLY A 254 -35.26 -14.62 -9.53
N GLU A 255 -36.52 -14.41 -9.91
CA GLU A 255 -37.28 -15.32 -10.78
C GLU A 255 -37.28 -14.88 -12.25
N ARG A 256 -36.86 -13.64 -12.53
CA ARG A 256 -36.94 -13.02 -13.86
C ARG A 256 -35.57 -12.76 -14.49
N LEU A 257 -34.49 -12.90 -13.71
CA LEU A 257 -33.12 -12.70 -14.15
C LEU A 257 -32.34 -14.02 -14.22
N ASP A 258 -31.87 -14.36 -15.42
CA ASP A 258 -30.92 -15.45 -15.65
C ASP A 258 -29.59 -14.87 -16.15
N ALA A 259 -28.62 -14.70 -15.25
CA ALA A 259 -27.32 -14.07 -15.55
C ALA A 259 -26.15 -15.05 -15.28
N VAL A 260 -25.42 -15.44 -16.33
CA VAL A 260 -24.34 -16.44 -16.25
C VAL A 260 -23.12 -16.04 -17.08
N GLY A 261 -21.93 -16.11 -16.47
CA GLY A 261 -20.65 -15.94 -17.17
C GLY A 261 -19.46 -16.07 -16.21
N PRO A 262 -18.22 -16.05 -16.72
CA PRO A 262 -17.02 -16.20 -15.90
C PRO A 262 -16.72 -14.92 -15.12
N ALA A 263 -15.88 -15.04 -14.08
CA ALA A 263 -15.34 -13.89 -13.36
C ALA A 263 -14.34 -13.14 -14.25
N ILE A 264 -14.74 -11.95 -14.71
CA ILE A 264 -13.90 -11.06 -15.53
C ILE A 264 -13.60 -9.82 -14.71
N ALA A 265 -12.34 -9.64 -14.34
CA ALA A 265 -11.83 -8.43 -13.70
C ALA A 265 -11.91 -7.25 -14.67
N VAL A 266 -12.34 -6.10 -14.14
CA VAL A 266 -12.52 -4.85 -14.87
C VAL A 266 -11.81 -3.73 -14.10
N ASP A 267 -10.96 -2.98 -14.82
CA ASP A 267 -10.33 -1.78 -14.29
C ASP A 267 -11.37 -0.70 -13.93
N ALA A 268 -11.05 0.15 -12.96
CA ALA A 268 -11.93 1.21 -12.46
C ALA A 268 -12.50 2.13 -13.56
N ARG A 269 -11.70 2.42 -14.59
CA ARG A 269 -12.13 3.25 -15.73
C ARG A 269 -13.23 2.56 -16.53
N ASP A 270 -13.02 1.30 -16.90
CA ASP A 270 -13.96 0.55 -17.73
C ASP A 270 -15.20 0.14 -16.92
N ALA A 271 -15.05 -0.09 -15.62
CA ALA A 271 -16.14 -0.41 -14.71
C ALA A 271 -17.24 0.65 -14.75
N VAL A 272 -16.88 1.93 -14.81
CA VAL A 272 -17.87 3.02 -14.89
C VAL A 272 -18.62 3.00 -16.22
N PHE A 273 -17.91 2.82 -17.35
CA PHE A 273 -18.58 2.76 -18.66
C PHE A 273 -19.47 1.52 -18.79
N LEU A 274 -19.03 0.37 -18.27
CA LEU A 274 -19.84 -0.84 -18.21
C LEU A 274 -21.06 -0.65 -17.30
N GLY A 275 -20.90 -0.03 -16.13
CA GLY A 275 -22.00 0.32 -15.24
C GLY A 275 -23.05 1.17 -15.95
N MET A 276 -22.63 2.21 -16.69
CA MET A 276 -23.54 3.03 -17.49
C MET A 276 -24.25 2.24 -18.60
N ILE A 277 -23.54 1.37 -19.33
CA ILE A 277 -24.14 0.53 -20.39
C ILE A 277 -25.19 -0.39 -19.79
N VAL A 278 -24.86 -1.08 -18.70
CA VAL A 278 -25.78 -1.98 -18.00
C VAL A 278 -26.98 -1.19 -17.45
N HIS A 279 -26.76 -0.02 -16.86
CA HIS A 279 -27.82 0.84 -16.34
C HIS A 279 -28.83 1.24 -17.43
N GLU A 280 -28.36 1.68 -18.60
CA GLU A 280 -29.22 2.06 -19.71
C GLU A 280 -29.98 0.86 -20.29
N LEU A 281 -29.33 -0.30 -20.43
CA LEU A 281 -29.98 -1.54 -20.85
C LEU A 281 -31.07 -1.98 -19.85
N THR A 282 -30.76 -1.93 -18.55
CA THR A 282 -31.68 -2.28 -17.46
C THR A 282 -32.87 -1.32 -17.43
N THR A 283 -32.62 -0.02 -17.54
CA THR A 283 -33.67 1.00 -17.58
C THR A 283 -34.61 0.80 -18.77
N ASN A 284 -34.07 0.43 -19.94
CA ASN A 284 -34.89 0.08 -21.10
C ASN A 284 -35.72 -1.20 -20.86
N ALA A 285 -35.11 -2.22 -20.26
CA ALA A 285 -35.80 -3.45 -19.91
C ALA A 285 -36.96 -3.21 -18.92
N VAL A 286 -36.80 -2.30 -17.96
CA VAL A 286 -37.84 -1.93 -17.00
C VAL A 286 -38.93 -1.06 -17.64
N LYS A 287 -38.57 -0.02 -18.38
CA LYS A 287 -39.53 0.93 -18.98
C LYS A 287 -40.33 0.29 -20.11
N HIS A 288 -39.69 -0.54 -20.92
CA HIS A 288 -40.23 -0.98 -22.20
C HIS A 288 -40.12 -2.48 -22.45
N GLY A 289 -39.39 -3.23 -21.63
CA GLY A 289 -38.89 -4.56 -21.96
C GLY A 289 -39.29 -5.68 -21.00
N ALA A 290 -38.42 -6.68 -20.89
CA ALA A 290 -38.68 -7.91 -20.14
C ALA A 290 -38.79 -7.70 -18.62
N LEU A 291 -38.25 -6.62 -18.06
CA LEU A 291 -38.30 -6.31 -16.62
C LEU A 291 -39.42 -5.33 -16.25
N ASN A 292 -40.37 -5.06 -17.15
CA ASN A 292 -41.52 -4.24 -16.81
C ASN A 292 -42.29 -4.86 -15.62
N PRO A 293 -42.60 -4.10 -14.55
CA PRO A 293 -43.30 -4.60 -13.36
C PRO A 293 -44.67 -5.23 -13.65
N GLU A 294 -45.35 -4.80 -14.72
CA GLU A 294 -46.66 -5.30 -15.12
C GLU A 294 -46.58 -6.56 -16.01
N GLY A 295 -45.37 -6.93 -16.44
CA GLY A 295 -45.10 -8.06 -17.33
C GLY A 295 -44.59 -9.31 -16.63
N GLN A 296 -44.56 -10.42 -17.37
CA GLN A 296 -43.99 -11.71 -16.95
C GLN A 296 -42.72 -12.05 -17.76
N GLY A 297 -42.01 -11.03 -18.23
CA GLY A 297 -40.83 -11.20 -19.04
C GLY A 297 -39.63 -11.72 -18.25
N ILE A 298 -38.71 -12.36 -18.97
CA ILE A 298 -37.46 -12.93 -18.46
C ILE A 298 -36.30 -12.25 -19.19
N LEU A 299 -35.29 -11.82 -18.41
CA LEU A 299 -34.04 -11.28 -18.89
C LEU A 299 -32.94 -12.33 -18.76
N SER A 300 -32.36 -12.73 -19.88
CA SER A 300 -31.22 -13.64 -19.96
C SER A 300 -29.96 -12.89 -20.37
N ILE A 301 -28.92 -12.98 -19.55
CA ILE A 301 -27.63 -12.32 -19.73
C ILE A 301 -26.54 -13.38 -19.74
N ARG A 302 -25.73 -13.39 -20.80
CA ARG A 302 -24.55 -14.25 -20.93
C ARG A 302 -23.34 -13.41 -21.25
N TRP A 303 -22.21 -13.68 -20.61
CA TRP A 303 -20.97 -13.02 -20.97
C TRP A 303 -19.78 -13.97 -20.97
N ASN A 304 -18.75 -13.61 -21.74
CA ASN A 304 -17.47 -14.31 -21.77
C ASN A 304 -16.31 -13.35 -22.06
N ALA A 305 -15.08 -13.80 -21.81
CA ALA A 305 -13.87 -13.10 -22.19
C ALA A 305 -13.24 -13.72 -23.44
N GLU A 306 -12.78 -12.87 -24.36
CA GLU A 306 -11.98 -13.27 -25.53
C GLU A 306 -10.68 -12.46 -25.56
N ASP A 307 -9.55 -13.11 -25.81
CA ASP A 307 -8.28 -12.44 -26.03
C ASP A 307 -7.98 -12.41 -27.54
N GLU A 308 -8.07 -11.24 -28.17
CA GLU A 308 -7.85 -11.07 -29.61
C GLU A 308 -7.06 -9.78 -29.88
N GLY A 309 -6.04 -9.88 -30.73
CA GLY A 309 -5.27 -8.72 -31.19
C GLY A 309 -4.48 -8.02 -30.08
N GLY A 310 -4.13 -8.73 -29.00
CA GLY A 310 -3.43 -8.17 -27.84
C GLY A 310 -4.33 -7.42 -26.86
N TYR A 311 -5.66 -7.49 -27.03
CA TYR A 311 -6.63 -6.90 -26.12
C TYR A 311 -7.55 -7.98 -25.55
N ARG A 312 -8.03 -7.73 -24.33
CA ARG A 312 -9.10 -8.52 -23.71
C ARG A 312 -10.45 -7.91 -24.07
N TRP A 313 -11.38 -8.74 -24.51
CA TRP A 313 -12.72 -8.35 -24.94
C TRP A 313 -13.76 -8.99 -24.03
N LEU A 314 -14.72 -8.18 -23.56
CA LEU A 314 -15.96 -8.64 -22.97
C LEU A 314 -16.99 -8.82 -24.07
N VAL A 315 -17.43 -10.07 -24.28
CA VAL A 315 -18.57 -10.37 -25.15
C VAL A 315 -19.78 -10.59 -24.28
N LEU A 316 -20.80 -9.76 -24.48
CA LEU A 316 -22.03 -9.72 -23.69
C LEU A 316 -23.22 -9.96 -24.61
N GLU A 317 -24.04 -10.95 -24.27
CA GLU A 317 -25.32 -11.24 -24.90
C GLU A 317 -26.44 -10.88 -23.93
N TRP A 318 -27.32 -9.98 -24.37
CA TRP A 318 -28.46 -9.46 -23.61
C TRP A 318 -29.74 -9.84 -24.33
N ASN A 319 -30.54 -10.72 -23.73
CA ASN A 319 -31.75 -11.26 -24.33
C ASN A 319 -32.97 -11.02 -23.44
N GLU A 320 -33.94 -10.30 -23.96
CA GLU A 320 -35.21 -10.02 -23.30
C GLU A 320 -36.33 -10.82 -23.97
N ASP A 321 -37.01 -11.66 -23.20
CA ASP A 321 -38.28 -12.29 -23.59
C ASP A 321 -39.41 -11.62 -22.81
N ARG A 322 -40.43 -11.09 -23.51
CA ARG A 322 -41.57 -10.42 -22.86
C ARG A 322 -42.70 -11.38 -22.47
N GLY A 323 -42.58 -12.67 -22.80
CA GLY A 323 -43.56 -13.70 -22.49
C GLY A 323 -44.71 -13.81 -23.50
N ALA A 324 -45.46 -14.91 -23.43
CA ALA A 324 -46.42 -15.34 -24.46
C ALA A 324 -47.64 -14.42 -24.67
N ASN A 325 -47.96 -13.55 -23.71
CA ASN A 325 -49.13 -12.65 -23.76
C ASN A 325 -48.81 -11.24 -24.31
N SER A 326 -47.57 -10.97 -24.73
CA SER A 326 -47.28 -9.71 -25.40
C SER A 326 -47.75 -9.79 -26.86
N SER A 327 -48.69 -8.93 -27.26
CA SER A 327 -49.04 -8.74 -28.67
C SER A 327 -47.76 -8.54 -29.49
N PRO A 328 -47.59 -9.19 -30.67
CA PRO A 328 -46.45 -8.93 -31.52
C PRO A 328 -46.48 -7.45 -31.88
N SER A 329 -45.57 -6.66 -31.30
CA SER A 329 -45.49 -5.24 -31.64
C SER A 329 -45.11 -5.18 -33.10
N ALA A 330 -46.08 -4.84 -33.94
CA ALA A 330 -45.90 -4.51 -35.34
C ALA A 330 -44.65 -3.64 -35.44
N LYS A 331 -43.62 -4.13 -36.15
CA LYS A 331 -42.34 -3.47 -36.45
C LYS A 331 -42.20 -2.19 -35.64
N GLN A 332 -41.85 -2.30 -34.36
CA GLN A 332 -41.53 -1.10 -33.60
C GLN A 332 -40.29 -0.57 -34.32
N SER A 333 -40.50 0.41 -35.19
CA SER A 333 -39.47 1.33 -35.59
C SER A 333 -38.85 1.72 -34.27
N VAL A 334 -37.64 1.22 -34.03
CA VAL A 334 -36.85 1.59 -32.89
C VAL A 334 -36.69 3.09 -33.07
N SER A 335 -37.58 3.88 -32.46
CA SER A 335 -37.42 5.31 -32.43
C SER A 335 -36.02 5.50 -31.90
N SER A 336 -35.21 6.25 -32.62
CA SER A 336 -33.85 6.62 -32.23
C SER A 336 -33.92 7.38 -30.91
N GLY A 337 -34.07 6.62 -29.84
CA GLY A 337 -34.17 7.12 -28.50
C GLY A 337 -32.79 7.51 -28.05
N PHE A 338 -32.73 8.56 -27.24
CA PHE A 338 -31.50 9.09 -26.70
C PHE A 338 -30.60 8.02 -26.02
N GLY A 339 -31.19 7.01 -25.36
CA GLY A 339 -30.44 5.89 -24.77
C GLY A 339 -29.76 4.96 -25.80
N THR A 340 -30.35 4.80 -26.99
CA THR A 340 -29.72 4.03 -28.09
C THR A 340 -28.50 4.74 -28.66
N GLU A 341 -28.57 6.07 -28.83
CA GLU A 341 -27.42 6.86 -29.30
C GLU A 341 -26.28 6.89 -28.27
N LEU A 342 -26.63 6.91 -26.98
CA LEU A 342 -25.65 6.85 -25.90
C LEU A 342 -24.91 5.51 -25.88
N LEU A 343 -25.63 4.39 -25.95
CA LEU A 343 -25.01 3.06 -26.02
C LEU A 343 -24.03 2.98 -27.19
N ASP A 344 -24.45 3.44 -28.36
CA ASP A 344 -23.60 3.45 -29.55
C ASP A 344 -22.33 4.28 -29.34
N LEU A 345 -22.44 5.42 -28.65
CA LEU A 345 -21.32 6.32 -28.38
C LEU A 345 -20.36 5.75 -27.33
N LEU A 346 -20.86 5.24 -26.20
CA LEU A 346 -20.03 4.63 -25.14
C LEU A 346 -19.29 3.41 -25.68
N ILE A 347 -20.01 2.54 -26.39
CA ILE A 347 -19.47 1.31 -26.95
C ILE A 347 -18.38 1.66 -28.00
N LYS A 348 -18.66 2.52 -28.97
CA LYS A 348 -17.71 2.81 -30.05
C LYS A 348 -16.56 3.73 -29.64
N ARG A 349 -16.79 4.73 -28.80
CA ARG A 349 -15.79 5.78 -28.49
C ARG A 349 -15.00 5.54 -27.21
N GLN A 350 -15.55 4.87 -26.22
CA GLN A 350 -14.87 4.64 -24.93
C GLN A 350 -14.34 3.21 -24.83
N LEU A 351 -15.16 2.22 -25.17
CA LEU A 351 -14.80 0.80 -25.12
C LEU A 351 -14.41 0.21 -26.48
N PHE A 352 -14.29 1.03 -27.52
CA PHE A 352 -13.84 0.64 -28.87
C PHE A 352 -14.49 -0.64 -29.41
N GLY A 353 -15.76 -0.82 -29.07
CA GLY A 353 -16.52 -2.04 -29.25
C GLY A 353 -17.55 -1.96 -30.36
N THR A 354 -18.32 -3.05 -30.49
CA THR A 354 -19.45 -3.17 -31.41
C THR A 354 -20.72 -3.53 -30.67
N ILE A 355 -21.86 -3.17 -31.26
CA ILE A 355 -23.19 -3.57 -30.82
C ILE A 355 -23.95 -4.08 -32.03
N GLU A 356 -24.43 -5.32 -31.93
CA GLU A 356 -25.24 -6.00 -32.93
C GLU A 356 -26.62 -6.24 -32.35
N ARG A 357 -27.65 -5.97 -33.16
CA ARG A 357 -29.06 -6.18 -32.78
C ARG A 357 -29.56 -7.39 -33.54
N LEU A 358 -29.97 -8.42 -32.82
CA LEU A 358 -30.45 -9.67 -33.38
C LEU A 358 -31.98 -9.66 -33.40
N ASP A 359 -32.57 -10.13 -34.49
CA ASP A 359 -34.02 -10.23 -34.61
C ASP A 359 -34.50 -11.43 -33.79
N SER A 360 -35.25 -11.17 -32.72
CA SER A 360 -35.67 -12.22 -31.77
C SER A 360 -37.17 -12.54 -31.84
N GLY A 361 -37.96 -11.81 -32.63
CA GLY A 361 -39.40 -12.01 -32.83
C GLY A 361 -40.31 -11.83 -31.60
N ARG A 362 -39.80 -11.99 -30.36
CA ARG A 362 -40.53 -11.97 -29.09
C ARG A 362 -39.98 -10.97 -28.06
N GLY A 363 -38.88 -10.29 -28.37
CA GLY A 363 -38.33 -9.22 -27.53
C GLY A 363 -37.07 -8.57 -28.11
N LEU A 364 -36.12 -8.21 -27.26
CA LEU A 364 -34.87 -7.54 -27.65
C LEU A 364 -33.69 -8.49 -27.47
N SER A 365 -32.89 -8.68 -28.51
CA SER A 365 -31.64 -9.44 -28.44
C SER A 365 -30.48 -8.58 -28.92
N LEU A 366 -29.46 -8.41 -28.07
CA LEU A 366 -28.27 -7.63 -28.33
C LEU A 366 -27.03 -8.48 -28.10
N LYS A 367 -26.04 -8.31 -28.98
CA LYS A 367 -24.69 -8.80 -28.79
C LYS A 367 -23.72 -7.62 -28.77
N LEU A 368 -23.05 -7.43 -27.65
CA LEU A 368 -22.05 -6.38 -27.45
C LEU A 368 -20.68 -7.02 -27.38
N ARG A 369 -19.70 -6.37 -28.00
CA ARG A 369 -18.28 -6.74 -27.89
C ARG A 369 -17.50 -5.51 -27.46
N LEU A 370 -16.95 -5.52 -26.25
CA LEU A 370 -16.39 -4.35 -25.58
C LEU A 370 -14.92 -4.58 -25.24
N ARG A 371 -14.04 -3.67 -25.62
CA ARG A 371 -12.61 -3.78 -25.32
C ARG A 371 -12.36 -3.36 -23.88
N LEU A 372 -11.75 -4.24 -23.09
CA LEU A 372 -11.28 -3.94 -21.75
C LEU A 372 -9.83 -3.50 -21.81
N THR A 373 -9.51 -2.45 -21.07
CA THR A 373 -8.17 -2.09 -20.69
C THR A 373 -7.69 -3.20 -19.76
N ALA A 374 -6.60 -3.89 -20.13
CA ALA A 374 -6.08 -4.97 -19.29
C ALA A 374 -5.78 -4.41 -17.90
N SER A 375 -6.26 -5.08 -16.85
CA SER A 375 -5.88 -4.73 -15.49
C SER A 375 -4.36 -4.83 -15.38
N PRO A 376 -3.65 -3.78 -14.94
CA PRO A 376 -2.23 -3.88 -14.67
C PRO A 376 -2.08 -4.70 -13.39
N GLU A 377 -2.15 -6.03 -13.48
CA GLU A 377 -1.27 -6.94 -12.75
C GLU A 377 -1.52 -8.42 -13.04
N GLY A 378 -0.51 -9.01 -13.65
CA GLY A 378 -0.23 -10.45 -13.73
C GLY A 378 1.19 -10.73 -14.22
N GLY A 379 2.06 -9.71 -14.29
CA GLY A 379 3.44 -9.82 -14.74
C GLY A 379 4.37 -9.27 -13.67
N ALA A 380 5.03 -10.17 -12.96
CA ALA A 380 6.23 -9.83 -12.23
C ALA A 380 7.30 -9.35 -13.22
N LEU A 381 7.79 -8.14 -13.02
CA LEU A 381 9.14 -7.70 -13.41
C LEU A 381 9.72 -6.82 -12.30
#